data_AF-A0A925RYX4-F1
#
_entry.id   AF-A0A925RYX4-F1
#
_cell.length_a   1.000
_cell.length_b   1.000
_cell.length_c   1.000
_cell.angle_alpha   90.00
_cell.angle_beta   90.00
_cell.angle_gamma   90.00
#
_symmetry.space_group_name_H-M   'P 1'
#
loop_
_entity.id
_entity.type
_entity.pdbx_description
1 polymer ?
#
loop_
_entity_poly.entity_id
_entity_poly.type
_entity_poly.pdbx_seq_one_letter_code
_entity_poly.pdbx_strand_id
1 'polypeptide(L)'
;AAGAAACVAAIVGAAFGAVGDPENFDRVVDPVLFVSGLAVFAFAMRWDMADPRRETRRADVAFWLHLLAAPLIVHPIFSAIGVTEGAITVGGAVLVIALYIAMAGIALAIDRRALMVSSLVYVLFALNGLFDRFGAVETNVALAALVIGSALLLLSAFWHNARAMIVRPLPEGLRIRLPVLDRPAAA
;
A
#
# COMPACT_ATOMS: atom_id res chain seq x y z
N ALA A 1 13.14 -9.79 5.02
CA ALA A 1 12.84 -8.89 3.89
C ALA A 1 13.87 -8.98 2.77
N ALA A 2 15.17 -8.81 3.04
CA ALA A 2 16.22 -8.92 2.02
C ALA A 2 16.14 -10.21 1.18
N GLY A 3 15.89 -11.37 1.81
CA GLY A 3 15.67 -12.63 1.08
C GLY A 3 14.43 -12.63 0.17
N ALA A 4 13.32 -12.01 0.61
CA ALA A 4 12.13 -11.88 -0.23
C ALA A 4 12.39 -10.94 -1.43
N ALA A 5 13.09 -9.82 -1.20
CA ALA A 5 13.51 -8.91 -2.27
C ALA A 5 14.42 -9.61 -3.28
N ALA A 6 15.40 -10.40 -2.80
CA ALA A 6 16.28 -11.19 -3.65
C ALA A 6 15.50 -12.24 -4.47
N CYS A 7 14.54 -12.94 -3.87
CA CYS A 7 13.68 -13.88 -4.61
C CYS A 7 12.86 -13.18 -5.70
N VAL A 8 12.26 -12.04 -5.39
CA VAL A 8 11.49 -11.25 -6.38
C VAL A 8 12.41 -10.77 -7.50
N ALA A 9 13.58 -10.24 -7.18
CA ALA A 9 14.55 -9.80 -8.18
C ALA A 9 15.02 -10.97 -9.07
N ALA A 10 15.24 -12.15 -8.50
CA ALA A 10 15.60 -13.35 -9.27
C ALA A 10 14.46 -13.80 -10.20
N ILE A 11 13.21 -13.79 -9.73
CA ILE A 11 12.03 -14.14 -10.54
C ILE A 11 11.87 -13.15 -11.69
N VAL A 12 11.96 -11.85 -11.41
CA VAL A 12 11.89 -10.80 -12.44
C VAL A 12 13.03 -10.93 -13.44
N GLY A 13 14.26 -11.14 -12.98
CA GLY A 13 15.42 -11.35 -13.85
C GLY A 13 15.29 -12.60 -14.73
N ALA A 14 14.76 -13.70 -14.19
CA ALA A 14 14.50 -14.92 -14.94
C ALA A 14 13.38 -14.73 -15.97
N ALA A 15 12.28 -14.06 -15.60
CA ALA A 15 11.18 -13.76 -16.51
C ALA A 15 11.65 -12.87 -17.67
N PHE A 16 12.45 -11.85 -17.37
CA PHE A 16 13.05 -11.00 -18.38
C PHE A 16 14.01 -11.77 -19.31
N GLY A 17 14.92 -12.56 -18.73
CA GLY A 17 15.86 -13.38 -19.50
C GLY A 17 15.18 -14.44 -20.39
N ALA A 18 14.00 -14.93 -20.00
CA ALA A 18 13.23 -15.89 -20.79
C ALA A 18 12.53 -15.26 -22.00
N VAL A 19 12.15 -13.98 -21.91
CA VAL A 19 11.48 -13.26 -23.01
C VAL A 19 12.49 -12.67 -23.99
N GLY A 20 13.59 -12.10 -23.50
CA GLY A 20 14.69 -11.62 -24.35
C GLY A 20 14.33 -10.44 -25.27
N ASP A 21 13.15 -9.84 -25.11
CA ASP A 21 12.63 -8.74 -25.93
C ASP A 21 12.44 -7.48 -25.07
N PRO A 22 13.25 -6.43 -25.26
CA PRO A 22 13.13 -5.16 -24.54
C PRO A 22 11.82 -4.40 -24.81
N GLU A 23 11.19 -4.58 -25.97
CA GLU A 23 9.97 -3.83 -26.34
C GLU A 23 8.73 -4.32 -25.56
N ASN A 24 8.78 -5.53 -25.02
CA ASN A 24 7.71 -6.14 -24.23
C ASN A 24 8.03 -6.19 -22.72
N PHE A 25 9.02 -5.41 -22.26
CA PHE A 25 9.49 -5.42 -20.87
C PHE A 25 8.35 -5.25 -19.87
N ASP A 26 7.58 -4.16 -19.98
CA ASP A 26 6.51 -3.84 -19.03
C ASP A 26 5.40 -4.91 -19.06
N ARG A 27 5.06 -5.43 -20.24
CA ARG A 27 4.00 -6.45 -20.40
C ARG A 27 4.29 -7.75 -19.65
N VAL A 28 5.57 -8.08 -19.47
CA VAL A 28 6.01 -9.32 -18.83
C VAL A 28 6.36 -9.07 -17.37
N VAL A 29 7.05 -7.97 -17.10
CA VAL A 29 7.56 -7.64 -15.77
C VAL A 29 6.43 -7.17 -14.85
N ASP A 30 5.48 -6.37 -15.35
CA ASP A 30 4.40 -5.81 -14.52
C ASP A 30 3.49 -6.90 -13.90
N PRO A 31 2.98 -7.90 -14.65
CA PRO A 31 2.20 -8.98 -14.04
C PRO A 31 3.02 -9.80 -13.04
N VAL A 32 4.31 -10.05 -13.34
CA VAL A 32 5.20 -10.80 -12.46
C VAL A 32 5.46 -10.04 -11.15
N LEU A 33 5.72 -8.73 -11.23
CA LEU A 33 5.85 -7.84 -10.09
C LEU A 33 4.56 -7.82 -9.27
N PHE A 34 3.40 -7.70 -9.92
CA PHE A 34 2.11 -7.64 -9.25
C PHE A 34 1.80 -8.92 -8.46
N VAL A 35 1.96 -10.08 -9.10
CA VAL A 35 1.75 -11.38 -8.46
C VAL A 35 2.76 -11.60 -7.33
N SER A 36 4.03 -11.24 -7.55
CA SER A 36 5.07 -11.28 -6.53
C SER A 36 4.73 -10.37 -5.34
N GLY A 37 4.21 -9.17 -5.61
CA GLY A 37 3.76 -8.22 -4.60
C GLY A 37 2.63 -8.78 -3.76
N LEU A 38 1.62 -9.41 -4.37
CA LEU A 38 0.54 -10.11 -3.67
C LEU A 38 1.07 -11.26 -2.80
N ALA A 39 2.01 -12.05 -3.32
CA ALA A 39 2.62 -13.14 -2.58
C ALA A 39 3.44 -12.64 -1.36
N VAL A 40 4.24 -11.60 -1.55
CA VAL A 40 5.00 -10.95 -0.46
C VAL A 40 4.04 -10.33 0.56
N PHE A 41 2.95 -9.70 0.12
CA PHE A 41 1.93 -9.15 0.99
C PHE A 41 1.27 -10.24 1.85
N ALA A 42 0.83 -11.35 1.24
CA ALA A 42 0.25 -12.48 1.96
C ALA A 42 1.25 -13.11 2.96
N PHE A 43 2.52 -13.19 2.57
CA PHE A 43 3.59 -13.66 3.45
C PHE A 43 3.84 -12.69 4.62
N ALA A 44 3.78 -11.39 4.38
CA ALA A 44 3.89 -10.35 5.39
C ALA A 44 2.74 -10.43 6.40
N MET A 45 1.51 -10.65 5.91
CA MET A 45 0.32 -10.88 6.72
C MET A 45 0.46 -12.11 7.63
N ARG A 46 1.00 -13.21 7.10
CA ARG A 46 1.22 -14.42 7.89
C ARG A 46 2.19 -14.17 9.05
N TRP A 47 3.26 -13.39 8.83
CA TRP A 47 4.18 -13.02 9.92
C TRP A 47 3.50 -12.10 10.94
N ASP A 48 2.68 -11.15 10.48
CA ASP A 48 2.01 -10.19 11.36
C ASP A 48 1.01 -10.87 12.29
N MET A 49 0.21 -11.79 11.73
CA MET A 49 -0.75 -12.59 12.48
C MET A 49 -0.08 -13.60 13.44
N ALA A 50 1.20 -13.93 13.21
CA ALA A 50 1.96 -14.84 14.08
C ALA A 50 2.50 -14.16 15.34
N ASP A 51 2.37 -12.84 15.48
CA ASP A 51 2.72 -12.09 16.69
C ASP A 51 1.66 -11.01 17.02
N PRO A 52 0.46 -11.41 17.49
CA PRO A 52 -0.62 -10.46 17.78
C PRO A 52 -0.31 -9.48 18.92
N ARG A 53 0.61 -9.85 19.82
CA ARG A 53 1.01 -9.01 20.96
C ARG A 53 2.14 -8.03 20.61
N ARG A 54 2.80 -8.21 19.45
CA ARG A 54 3.86 -7.34 18.92
C ARG A 54 5.06 -7.20 19.86
N GLU A 55 5.41 -8.27 20.53
CA GLU A 55 6.51 -8.29 21.51
C GLU A 55 7.82 -8.81 20.90
N THR A 56 7.78 -9.38 19.69
CA THR A 56 8.95 -10.02 19.08
C THR A 56 9.45 -9.28 17.83
N ARG A 57 10.70 -9.60 17.41
CA ARG A 57 11.29 -9.14 16.14
C ARG A 57 10.50 -9.52 14.88
N ARG A 58 9.45 -10.35 14.99
CA ARG A 58 8.57 -10.71 13.88
C ARG A 58 7.79 -9.50 13.36
N ALA A 59 7.48 -8.54 14.24
CA ALA A 59 6.86 -7.28 13.87
C ALA A 59 7.76 -6.43 12.94
N ASP A 60 9.07 -6.41 13.14
CA ASP A 60 9.99 -5.68 12.26
C ASP A 60 10.09 -6.36 10.88
N VAL A 61 10.16 -7.69 10.87
CA VAL A 61 10.24 -8.45 9.61
C VAL A 61 8.99 -8.21 8.75
N ALA A 62 7.80 -8.27 9.35
CA ALA A 62 6.57 -7.98 8.61
C ALA A 62 6.46 -6.51 8.21
N PHE A 63 6.98 -5.56 8.99
CA PHE A 63 7.08 -4.16 8.57
C PHE A 63 7.83 -4.04 7.24
N TRP A 64 9.03 -4.62 7.17
CA TRP A 64 9.86 -4.54 5.96
C TRP A 64 9.27 -5.30 4.77
N LEU A 65 8.56 -6.41 5.01
CA LEU A 65 7.87 -7.15 3.95
C LEU A 65 6.69 -6.37 3.38
N HIS A 66 5.92 -5.67 4.22
CA HIS A 66 4.85 -4.78 3.78
C HIS A 66 5.40 -3.57 3.00
N LEU A 67 6.53 -3.00 3.45
CA LEU A 67 7.22 -1.92 2.72
C LEU A 67 7.65 -2.37 1.33
N LEU A 68 8.12 -3.61 1.19
CA LEU A 68 8.48 -4.21 -0.11
C LEU A 68 7.25 -4.53 -0.97
N ALA A 69 6.17 -5.03 -0.38
CA ALA A 69 4.97 -5.43 -1.13
C ALA A 69 4.24 -4.25 -1.78
N ALA A 70 4.16 -3.11 -1.09
CA ALA A 70 3.45 -1.93 -1.58
C ALA A 70 3.92 -1.46 -2.98
N PRO A 71 5.21 -1.20 -3.26
CA PRO A 71 5.66 -0.79 -4.59
C PRO A 71 5.46 -1.89 -5.64
N LEU A 72 5.63 -3.16 -5.27
CA LEU A 72 5.43 -4.31 -6.17
C LEU A 72 3.96 -4.44 -6.64
N ILE A 73 3.01 -3.99 -5.82
CA ILE A 73 1.58 -4.01 -6.16
C ILE A 73 1.20 -2.73 -6.91
N VAL A 74 1.58 -1.57 -6.37
CA VAL A 74 1.08 -0.28 -6.85
C VAL A 74 1.70 0.11 -8.19
N HIS A 75 2.99 -0.16 -8.41
CA HIS A 75 3.68 0.24 -9.63
C HIS A 75 3.10 -0.43 -10.91
N PRO A 76 2.91 -1.76 -10.97
CA PRO A 76 2.26 -2.42 -12.10
C PRO A 76 0.86 -1.89 -12.39
N ILE A 77 0.09 -1.55 -11.36
CA ILE A 77 -1.25 -0.98 -11.55
C ILE A 77 -1.14 0.42 -12.17
N PHE A 78 -0.20 1.25 -11.72
CA PHE A 78 0.01 2.58 -12.28
C PHE A 78 0.47 2.52 -13.74
N SER A 79 1.36 1.59 -14.05
CA SER A 79 1.80 1.28 -15.41
C SER A 79 0.62 0.86 -16.28
N ALA A 80 -0.20 -0.09 -15.83
CA ALA A 80 -1.37 -0.58 -16.56
C ALA A 80 -2.45 0.50 -16.83
N ILE A 81 -2.50 1.56 -16.01
CA ILE A 81 -3.45 2.68 -16.17
C ILE A 81 -2.87 3.79 -17.07
N GLY A 82 -1.59 3.71 -17.46
CA GLY A 82 -0.91 4.73 -18.26
C GLY A 82 -0.53 5.99 -17.46
N VAL A 83 -0.46 5.88 -16.13
CA VAL A 83 -0.07 6.99 -15.25
C VAL A 83 1.41 7.35 -15.46
N THR A 84 2.24 6.36 -15.71
CA THR A 84 3.69 6.50 -15.97
C THR A 84 3.98 7.16 -17.32
N GLU A 85 3.03 7.14 -18.26
CA GLU A 85 3.16 7.74 -19.60
C GLU A 85 2.73 9.22 -19.64
N GLY A 86 2.35 9.81 -18.49
CA GLY A 86 1.98 11.23 -18.37
C GLY A 86 0.54 11.57 -18.74
N ALA A 87 -0.29 10.58 -19.10
CA ALA A 87 -1.69 10.77 -19.48
C ALA A 87 -2.66 10.29 -18.40
N ILE A 88 -2.64 10.91 -17.21
CA ILE A 88 -3.58 10.54 -16.14
C ILE A 88 -5.00 10.87 -16.57
N THR A 89 -5.80 9.87 -16.94
CA THR A 89 -7.23 10.05 -17.19
C THR A 89 -7.98 10.29 -15.86
N VAL A 90 -9.15 10.93 -15.92
CA VAL A 90 -10.00 11.11 -14.72
C VAL A 90 -10.35 9.74 -14.10
N GLY A 91 -10.62 8.73 -14.94
CA GLY A 91 -10.84 7.36 -14.50
C GLY A 91 -9.62 6.75 -13.81
N GLY A 92 -8.41 7.00 -14.33
CA GLY A 92 -7.16 6.56 -13.71
C GLY A 92 -6.94 7.17 -12.33
N ALA A 93 -7.17 8.48 -12.18
CA ALA A 93 -7.07 9.16 -10.88
C ALA A 93 -8.07 8.60 -9.85
N VAL A 94 -9.33 8.36 -10.25
CA VAL A 94 -10.35 7.75 -9.38
C VAL A 94 -9.92 6.35 -8.94
N LEU A 95 -9.40 5.53 -9.86
CA LEU A 95 -8.93 4.17 -9.56
C LEU A 95 -7.75 4.18 -8.59
N VAL A 96 -6.79 5.11 -8.76
CA VAL A 96 -5.66 5.26 -7.84
C VAL A 96 -6.14 5.65 -6.43
N ILE A 97 -7.06 6.60 -6.33
CA ILE A 97 -7.65 7.00 -5.04
C ILE A 97 -8.37 5.80 -4.40
N ALA A 98 -9.15 5.03 -5.17
CA ALA A 98 -9.84 3.84 -4.68
C ALA A 98 -8.87 2.77 -4.16
N LEU A 99 -7.77 2.51 -4.90
CA LEU A 99 -6.70 1.61 -4.47
C LEU A 99 -6.02 2.07 -3.19
N TYR A 100 -5.77 3.37 -3.07
CA TYR A 100 -5.21 3.92 -1.85
C TYR A 100 -6.16 3.78 -0.66
N ILE A 101 -7.46 4.05 -0.84
CA ILE A 101 -8.47 3.84 0.20
C ILE A 101 -8.53 2.37 0.60
N ALA A 102 -8.47 1.44 -0.35
CA ALA A 102 -8.43 0.00 -0.07
C ALA A 102 -7.18 -0.38 0.74
N MET A 103 -6.00 0.10 0.33
CA MET A 103 -4.73 -0.14 1.03
C MET A 103 -4.74 0.48 2.44
N ALA A 104 -5.30 1.68 2.59
CA ALA A 104 -5.46 2.36 3.88
C ALA A 104 -6.42 1.61 4.81
N GLY A 105 -7.52 1.07 4.26
CA GLY A 105 -8.44 0.22 5.01
C GLY A 105 -7.78 -1.06 5.52
N ILE A 106 -6.98 -1.70 4.66
CA ILE A 106 -6.14 -2.84 5.03
C ILE A 106 -5.14 -2.46 6.14
N ALA A 107 -4.44 -1.33 6.00
CA ALA A 107 -3.49 -0.82 6.98
C ALA A 107 -4.14 -0.57 8.36
N LEU A 108 -5.36 -0.02 8.37
CA LEU A 108 -6.15 0.21 9.58
C LEU A 108 -6.59 -1.10 10.24
N ALA A 109 -7.05 -2.08 9.45
CA ALA A 109 -7.47 -3.38 9.97
C ALA A 109 -6.31 -4.09 10.69
N ILE A 110 -5.12 -4.04 10.09
CA ILE A 110 -3.88 -4.65 10.61
C ILE A 110 -3.27 -3.82 11.76
N ASP A 111 -3.77 -2.59 11.99
CA ASP A 111 -3.25 -1.65 12.97
C ASP A 111 -1.77 -1.28 12.70
N ARG A 112 -1.39 -1.10 11.43
CA ARG A 112 0.00 -0.82 11.05
C ARG A 112 0.14 0.50 10.32
N ARG A 113 0.49 1.56 11.07
CA ARG A 113 0.76 2.92 10.53
C ARG A 113 1.82 2.94 9.42
N ALA A 114 2.76 2.01 9.49
CA ALA A 114 3.82 1.79 8.50
C ALA A 114 3.33 1.60 7.05
N LEU A 115 2.19 0.92 6.88
CA LEU A 115 1.60 0.67 5.57
C LEU A 115 1.09 1.94 4.90
N MET A 116 0.61 2.91 5.69
CA MET A 116 0.19 4.22 5.18
C MET A 116 1.40 4.98 4.60
N VAL A 117 2.54 4.94 5.30
CA VAL A 117 3.76 5.65 4.91
C VAL A 117 4.36 5.08 3.61
N SER A 118 4.34 3.76 3.41
CA SER A 118 4.90 3.15 2.20
C SER A 118 4.11 3.48 0.93
N SER A 119 2.78 3.60 1.04
CA SER A 119 1.90 3.98 -0.08
C SER A 119 1.87 5.50 -0.37
N LEU A 120 2.40 6.32 0.53
CA LEU A 120 2.26 7.78 0.49
C LEU A 120 2.89 8.40 -0.76
N VAL A 121 4.08 7.97 -1.15
CA VAL A 121 4.80 8.47 -2.34
C VAL A 121 3.95 8.33 -3.61
N TYR A 122 3.25 7.20 -3.77
CA TYR A 122 2.40 6.94 -4.93
C TYR A 122 1.15 7.85 -4.96
N VAL A 123 0.58 8.13 -3.79
CA VAL A 123 -0.55 9.08 -3.68
C VAL A 123 -0.13 10.49 -4.01
N LEU A 124 1.04 10.92 -3.52
CA LEU A 124 1.58 12.23 -3.87
C LEU A 124 1.76 12.34 -5.37
N PHE A 125 2.30 11.32 -6.02
CA PHE A 125 2.47 11.31 -7.48
C PHE A 125 1.13 11.42 -8.22
N ALA A 126 0.14 10.63 -7.82
CA ALA A 126 -1.17 10.61 -8.48
C ALA A 126 -1.96 11.92 -8.30
N LEU A 127 -1.92 12.51 -7.11
CA LEU A 127 -2.55 13.80 -6.85
C LEU A 127 -1.86 14.94 -7.59
N ASN A 128 -0.52 14.96 -7.64
CA ASN A 128 0.21 15.94 -8.46
C ASN A 128 -0.21 15.86 -9.93
N GLY A 129 -0.25 14.66 -10.52
CA GLY A 129 -0.66 14.53 -11.92
C GLY A 129 -2.15 14.84 -12.15
N LEU A 130 -3.03 14.62 -11.16
CA LEU A 130 -4.41 15.10 -11.23
C LEU A 130 -4.47 16.63 -11.24
N PHE A 131 -3.65 17.27 -10.41
CA PHE A 131 -3.56 18.72 -10.26
C PHE A 131 -2.96 19.43 -11.47
N ASP A 132 -1.95 18.83 -12.11
CA ASP A 132 -1.39 19.31 -13.39
C ASP A 132 -2.47 19.38 -14.48
N ARG A 133 -3.39 18.40 -14.50
CA ARG A 133 -4.47 18.33 -15.48
C ARG A 133 -5.54 19.40 -15.30
N PHE A 134 -5.71 19.92 -14.08
CA PHE A 134 -6.65 21.01 -13.77
C PHE A 134 -6.05 22.41 -13.91
N GLY A 135 -4.78 22.53 -14.34
CA GLY A 135 -4.20 23.81 -14.81
C GLY A 135 -3.88 24.85 -13.73
N ALA A 136 -3.87 24.47 -12.45
CA ALA A 136 -3.48 25.35 -11.34
C ALA A 136 -2.16 24.84 -10.77
N VAL A 137 -1.01 25.35 -11.24
CA VAL A 137 0.29 24.72 -10.95
C VAL A 137 0.99 25.33 -9.72
N GLU A 138 0.78 26.62 -9.40
CA GLU A 138 1.54 27.25 -8.31
C GLU A 138 0.86 27.22 -6.93
N THR A 139 -0.47 27.28 -6.85
CA THR A 139 -1.20 27.25 -5.55
C THR A 139 -1.43 25.82 -5.02
N ASN A 140 -1.13 24.81 -5.82
CA ASN A 140 -1.78 23.50 -5.71
C ASN A 140 -0.93 22.45 -4.99
N VAL A 141 0.40 22.54 -5.03
CA VAL A 141 1.27 21.70 -4.20
C VAL A 141 1.04 21.99 -2.72
N ALA A 142 0.88 23.26 -2.36
CA ALA A 142 0.57 23.67 -0.98
C ALA A 142 -0.80 23.14 -0.53
N LEU A 143 -1.82 23.24 -1.41
CA LEU A 143 -3.14 22.70 -1.12
C LEU A 143 -3.14 21.16 -1.05
N ALA A 144 -2.44 20.47 -1.95
CA ALA A 144 -2.25 19.03 -1.93
C ALA A 144 -1.57 18.57 -0.64
N ALA A 145 -0.45 19.20 -0.28
CA ALA A 145 0.28 18.93 0.94
C ALA A 145 -0.57 19.22 2.18
N LEU A 146 -1.37 20.30 2.18
CA LEU A 146 -2.29 20.63 3.25
C LEU A 146 -3.40 19.58 3.38
N VAL A 147 -4.04 19.18 2.28
CA VAL A 147 -5.12 18.19 2.27
C VAL A 147 -4.60 16.82 2.71
N ILE A 148 -3.49 16.36 2.13
CA ILE A 148 -2.88 15.07 2.49
C ILE A 148 -2.35 15.11 3.92
N GLY A 149 -1.61 16.16 4.28
CA GLY A 149 -1.05 16.33 5.61
C GLY A 149 -2.13 16.38 6.68
N SER A 150 -3.19 17.17 6.47
CA SER A 150 -4.33 17.23 7.39
C SER A 150 -5.09 15.91 7.47
N ALA A 151 -5.33 15.22 6.34
CA ALA A 151 -5.95 13.90 6.33
C ALA A 151 -5.12 12.87 7.11
N LEU A 152 -3.79 12.87 6.94
CA LEU A 152 -2.88 11.98 7.66
C LEU A 152 -2.82 12.31 9.16
N LEU A 153 -2.81 13.60 9.52
CA LEU A 153 -2.84 14.04 10.91
C LEU A 153 -4.14 13.65 11.59
N LEU A 154 -5.28 13.89 10.93
CA LEU A 154 -6.59 13.47 11.42
C LEU A 154 -6.66 11.95 11.56
N LEU A 155 -6.20 11.20 10.58
CA LEU A 155 -6.18 9.74 10.64
C LEU A 155 -5.27 9.22 11.77
N SER A 156 -4.13 9.89 12.01
CA SER A 156 -3.22 9.55 13.11
C SER A 156 -3.84 9.85 14.48
N ALA A 157 -4.55 10.99 14.61
CA ALA A 157 -5.23 11.39 15.84
C ALA A 157 -6.43 10.49 16.15
N PHE A 158 -7.24 10.16 15.13
CA PHE A 158 -8.45 9.35 15.26
C PHE A 158 -8.22 7.87 14.90
N TRP A 159 -6.97 7.40 14.97
CA TRP A 159 -6.57 6.07 14.51
C TRP A 159 -7.40 4.94 15.15
N HIS A 160 -7.58 4.98 16.47
CA HIS A 160 -8.37 3.97 17.19
C HIS A 160 -9.85 3.96 16.75
N ASN A 161 -10.45 5.15 16.55
CA ASN A 161 -11.83 5.28 16.09
C ASN A 161 -12.00 4.78 14.65
N ALA A 162 -11.10 5.18 13.74
CA ALA A 162 -11.10 4.74 12.34
C ALA A 162 -10.92 3.22 12.24
N ARG A 163 -10.02 2.65 13.04
CA ARG A 163 -9.83 1.20 13.15
C ARG A 163 -11.10 0.51 13.64
N ALA A 164 -11.70 1.00 14.72
CA ALA A 164 -12.92 0.41 15.26
C ALA A 164 -14.05 0.40 14.21
N MET A 165 -14.18 1.46 13.41
CA MET A 165 -15.17 1.52 12.33
C MET A 165 -14.97 0.44 11.26
N ILE A 166 -13.71 0.11 10.94
CA ILE A 166 -13.37 -0.92 9.93
C ILE A 166 -13.46 -2.33 10.51
N VAL A 167 -13.06 -2.53 11.76
CA VAL A 167 -12.95 -3.86 12.37
C VAL A 167 -14.28 -4.35 12.98
N ARG A 168 -15.14 -3.44 13.49
CA ARG A 168 -16.47 -3.79 14.02
C ARG A 168 -17.36 -4.57 13.06
N PRO A 169 -17.45 -4.25 11.75
CA PRO A 169 -18.28 -5.01 10.82
C PRO A 169 -17.69 -6.37 10.39
N LEU A 170 -16.42 -6.69 10.72
CA LEU A 170 -15.80 -7.96 10.30
C LEU A 170 -16.41 -9.18 11.04
N PRO A 171 -16.40 -10.38 10.44
CA PRO A 171 -16.82 -11.63 11.11
C PRO A 171 -15.98 -11.95 12.35
N GLU A 172 -16.56 -12.62 13.35
CA GLU A 172 -15.89 -12.93 14.63
C GLU A 172 -14.57 -13.71 14.45
N GLY A 173 -14.50 -14.63 13.49
CA GLY A 173 -13.28 -15.40 13.20
C GLY A 173 -12.09 -14.56 12.73
N LEU A 174 -12.35 -13.39 12.12
CA LEU A 174 -11.32 -12.42 11.76
C LEU A 174 -11.00 -11.46 12.92
N ARG A 175 -12.00 -11.06 13.72
CA ARG A 175 -11.78 -10.20 14.89
C ARG A 175 -10.85 -10.82 15.93
N ILE A 176 -10.96 -12.13 16.17
CA ILE A 176 -10.12 -12.85 17.16
C ILE A 176 -8.64 -12.90 16.74
N ARG A 177 -8.36 -12.81 15.43
CA ARG A 177 -6.99 -12.83 14.89
C ARG A 177 -6.36 -11.44 14.77
N LEU A 178 -7.13 -10.38 14.99
CA LEU A 178 -6.67 -9.00 14.93
C LEU A 178 -6.33 -8.47 16.34
N PRO A 179 -5.40 -7.52 16.47
CA PRO A 179 -5.01 -6.97 17.78
C PRO A 179 -6.22 -6.45 18.57
N VAL A 180 -6.24 -6.66 19.89
CA VAL A 180 -7.41 -6.35 20.74
C VAL A 180 -7.87 -4.91 20.52
N LEU A 181 -9.14 -4.73 20.14
CA LEU A 181 -9.83 -3.44 20.21
C LEU A 181 -10.17 -3.21 21.68
N ASP A 182 -9.43 -2.31 22.33
CA ASP A 182 -9.71 -1.71 23.64
C ASP A 182 -9.96 -2.70 24.80
N ARG A 183 -9.01 -2.78 25.74
CA ARG A 183 -9.39 -3.15 27.12
C ARG A 183 -10.28 -2.03 27.66
N PRO A 184 -11.46 -2.30 28.24
CA PRO A 184 -12.01 -1.37 29.21
C PRO A 184 -10.95 -1.19 30.30
N ALA A 185 -10.63 0.07 30.65
CA ALA A 185 -9.79 0.35 31.79
C ALA A 185 -10.35 -0.43 32.99
N ALA A 186 -9.53 -1.30 33.58
CA ALA A 186 -9.92 -2.04 34.77
C ALA A 186 -10.33 -1.01 35.84
N ALA A 187 -11.59 -1.11 36.28
CA ALA A 187 -12.11 -0.39 37.43
C ALA A 187 -11.62 -1.03 38.73
#